data_AF-A0AAV1AQ88-F1
#
_entry.id   AF-A0AAV1AQ88-F1
#
_cell.length_a   1.000
_cell.length_b   1.000
_cell.length_c   1.000
_cell.angle_alpha   90.00
_cell.angle_beta   90.00
_cell.angle_gamma   90.00
#
_symmetry.space_group_name_H-M   'P 1'
#
loop_
_entity.id
_entity.type
_entity.pdbx_description
1 polymer ?
#
loop_
_entity_poly.entity_id
_entity_poly.type
_entity_poly.pdbx_seq_one_letter_code
_entity_poly.pdbx_strand_id
1 'polypeptide(L)'
;MSRLSFRPRPLDIHKKLPILKSFKDFEDDETPTSTRNSQLLRIVPEVEHEAHVPHAPSKKLASEIPTPQFVYVDTFERDYSCTFVQPTSYLRARRARAEIGEFVEYDLDNEDEDWLSEFNEEKDYSDT
;
A
#
# COMPACT_ATOMS: atom_id res chain seq x y z
N MET A 1 49.62 -11.60 13.44
CA MET A 1 48.21 -11.33 13.81
C MET A 1 48.17 -10.05 14.64
N SER A 2 47.78 -8.93 14.02
CA SER A 2 47.68 -7.64 14.70
C SER A 2 46.44 -7.64 15.59
N ARG A 3 46.61 -7.55 16.92
CA ARG A 3 45.50 -7.33 17.85
C ARG A 3 44.98 -5.92 17.58
N LEU A 4 43.89 -5.82 16.83
CA LEU A 4 43.07 -4.61 16.74
C LEU A 4 42.81 -4.16 18.17
N SER A 5 43.39 -3.01 18.55
CA SER A 5 43.26 -2.47 19.89
C SER A 5 41.83 -1.98 20.06
N PHE A 6 40.94 -2.86 20.53
CA PHE A 6 39.59 -2.48 20.92
C PHE A 6 39.70 -1.63 22.17
N ARG A 7 39.70 -0.31 21.99
CA ARG A 7 39.38 0.62 23.07
C ARG A 7 37.87 0.61 23.20
N PRO A 8 37.29 0.15 24.34
CA PRO A 8 35.86 0.22 24.53
C PRO A 8 35.45 1.69 24.43
N ARG A 9 34.74 2.04 23.35
CA ARG A 9 34.13 3.35 23.22
C ARG A 9 32.84 3.31 24.04
N PRO A 10 32.63 4.25 24.98
CA PRO A 10 31.36 4.32 25.70
C PRO A 10 30.20 4.34 24.71
N LEU A 11 29.28 3.39 24.86
CA LEU A 11 28.06 3.37 24.06
C LEU A 11 27.18 4.52 24.53
N ASP A 12 26.77 5.37 23.58
CA ASP A 12 25.79 6.40 23.85
C ASP A 12 24.40 5.77 23.89
N ILE A 13 23.88 5.55 25.10
CA ILE A 13 22.54 4.99 25.35
C ILE A 13 21.40 5.93 24.92
N HIS A 14 21.70 7.20 24.62
CA HIS A 14 20.73 8.17 24.11
C HIS A 14 20.72 8.25 22.58
N LYS A 15 21.65 7.56 21.91
CA LYS A 15 21.66 7.46 20.46
C LYS A 15 20.37 6.80 19.98
N LYS A 16 19.61 7.53 19.15
CA LYS A 16 18.41 6.97 18.50
C LYS A 16 18.83 5.86 17.54
N LEU A 17 18.13 4.73 17.64
CA LEU A 17 18.30 3.63 16.71
C LEU A 17 17.53 3.93 15.41
N PRO A 18 18.05 3.55 14.24
CA PRO A 18 17.28 3.59 13.01
C PRO A 18 16.06 2.66 13.14
N ILE A 19 14.91 3.12 12.65
CA ILE A 19 13.68 2.32 12.60
C ILE A 19 13.54 1.79 11.19
N LEU A 20 13.43 0.47 11.06
CA LEU A 20 13.19 -0.20 9.79
C LEU A 20 11.69 -0.41 9.62
N LYS A 21 11.16 -0.05 8.47
CA LYS A 21 9.75 -0.19 8.10
C LYS A 21 9.51 -1.45 7.27
N SER A 22 10.50 -1.86 6.47
CA SER A 22 10.41 -3.03 5.60
C SER A 22 11.75 -3.77 5.48
N PHE A 23 11.71 -5.03 5.04
CA PHE A 23 12.93 -5.80 4.73
C PHE A 23 13.75 -5.18 3.58
N LYS A 24 13.14 -4.34 2.75
CA LYS A 24 13.83 -3.63 1.67
C LYS A 24 14.71 -2.49 2.20
N ASP A 25 14.42 -1.99 3.40
CA ASP A 25 15.21 -0.96 4.08
C ASP A 25 16.57 -1.49 4.55
N PHE A 26 16.82 -2.80 4.46
CA PHE A 26 18.13 -3.41 4.72
C PHE A 26 19.06 -3.36 3.51
N GLU A 27 18.52 -3.29 2.29
CA GLU A 27 19.31 -3.36 1.05
C GLU A 27 19.91 -1.99 0.68
N ASP A 28 19.40 -0.89 1.25
CA ASP A 28 19.89 0.48 1.00
C ASP A 28 21.09 0.88 1.89
N ASP A 29 21.66 -0.08 2.63
CA ASP A 29 22.72 0.14 3.62
C ASP A 29 24.13 -0.15 3.04
N GLU A 30 24.51 0.56 1.98
CA GLU A 30 25.92 0.77 1.62
C GLU A 30 26.35 2.19 2.01
N THR A 31 26.54 2.40 3.33
CA THR A 31 27.85 2.76 3.92
C THR A 31 27.68 3.38 5.32
N PRO A 32 28.37 2.85 6.35
CA PRO A 32 28.47 3.51 7.64
C PRO A 32 29.66 4.50 7.64
N THR A 33 29.47 5.64 8.30
CA THR A 33 30.46 6.63 8.75
C THR A 33 30.97 7.68 7.74
N SER A 34 30.45 8.92 7.84
CA SER A 34 31.32 10.12 7.86
C SER A 34 30.54 11.39 8.25
N THR A 35 30.99 12.04 9.32
CA THR A 35 30.68 13.44 9.61
C THR A 35 31.25 14.36 8.53
N ARG A 36 30.40 15.05 7.75
CA ARG A 36 30.52 16.46 7.27
C ARG A 36 29.75 16.66 5.96
N ASN A 37 28.83 17.63 6.00
CA ASN A 37 28.43 18.55 4.91
C ASN A 37 28.72 18.14 3.46
N SER A 38 27.66 17.80 2.71
CA SER A 38 27.46 18.19 1.31
C SER A 38 25.93 18.22 1.13
N GLN A 39 25.26 19.37 1.15
CA GLN A 39 25.10 20.29 0.03
C GLN A 39 25.01 19.59 -1.33
N LEU A 40 23.77 19.64 -1.85
CA LEU A 40 23.38 19.69 -3.27
C LEU A 40 23.32 18.38 -4.07
N LEU A 41 22.17 18.29 -4.77
CA LEU A 41 21.83 17.49 -5.95
C LEU A 41 21.29 16.08 -5.62
N ARG A 42 20.06 15.74 -6.00
CA ARG A 42 19.49 15.94 -7.33
C ARG A 42 17.96 15.95 -7.28
N ILE A 43 17.40 17.07 -7.73
CA ILE A 43 16.01 17.24 -8.15
C ILE A 43 15.77 16.26 -9.32
N VAL A 44 14.83 15.35 -9.16
CA VAL A 44 14.20 14.61 -10.27
C VAL A 44 12.82 15.21 -10.46
N PRO A 45 12.52 15.84 -11.60
CA PRO A 45 11.16 16.20 -11.93
C PRO A 45 10.52 15.01 -12.65
N GLU A 46 9.61 14.29 -12.01
CA GLU A 46 8.71 13.40 -12.71
C GLU A 46 7.26 13.62 -12.26
N VAL A 47 6.53 14.24 -13.19
CA VAL A 47 5.12 14.12 -13.51
C VAL A 47 4.11 14.52 -12.42
N GLU A 48 3.60 15.72 -12.64
CA GLU A 48 2.44 16.38 -12.06
C GLU A 48 1.22 15.46 -11.89
N HIS A 49 0.91 15.08 -10.65
CA HIS A 49 -0.46 15.00 -10.14
C HIS A 49 -0.47 15.42 -8.66
N GLU A 50 0.14 16.57 -8.35
CA GLU A 50 0.24 17.12 -7.00
C GLU A 50 -1.03 17.88 -6.62
N ALA A 51 -1.85 17.29 -5.75
CA ALA A 51 -2.67 18.05 -4.83
C ALA A 51 -1.71 18.89 -3.96
N HIS A 52 -1.43 20.12 -4.39
CA HIS A 52 -0.64 21.11 -3.68
C HIS A 52 -1.19 21.32 -2.25
N VAL A 53 -0.64 20.59 -1.28
CA VAL A 53 -0.74 20.97 0.12
C VAL A 53 0.44 21.90 0.38
N PRO A 54 0.21 23.20 0.65
CA PRO A 54 1.32 24.10 0.94
C PRO A 54 1.99 23.66 2.24
N HIS A 55 3.20 23.14 2.14
CA HIS A 55 4.04 22.78 3.28
C HIS A 55 4.48 24.04 4.01
N ALA A 56 3.65 24.52 4.94
CA ALA A 56 4.01 25.62 5.82
C ALA A 56 5.20 25.21 6.71
N PRO A 57 6.22 26.06 6.90
CA PRO A 57 7.37 25.74 7.75
C PRO A 57 6.97 25.88 9.23
N SER A 58 6.37 24.84 9.80
CA SER A 58 6.01 24.83 11.22
C SER A 58 7.27 24.64 12.09
N LYS A 59 7.83 25.74 12.56
CA LYS A 59 8.75 25.75 13.71
C LYS A 59 7.94 25.46 14.97
N LYS A 60 7.87 24.20 15.39
CA LYS A 60 7.65 23.71 16.78
C LYS A 60 7.61 22.19 16.74
N LEU A 61 8.10 21.57 17.81
CA LEU A 61 8.18 20.13 18.10
C LEU A 61 6.83 19.40 18.02
N ALA A 62 6.19 19.37 16.86
CA ALA A 62 5.07 18.48 16.60
C ALA A 62 5.64 17.09 16.30
N SER A 63 5.18 16.08 17.03
CA SER A 63 5.40 14.69 16.68
C SER A 63 4.98 14.48 15.23
N GLU A 64 5.87 13.91 14.41
CA GLU A 64 5.57 13.55 13.03
C GLU A 64 4.30 12.68 13.00
N ILE A 65 3.30 13.12 12.24
CA ILE A 65 2.05 12.38 12.09
C ILE A 65 2.31 11.26 11.07
N PRO A 66 2.11 9.97 11.42
CA PRO A 66 2.32 8.88 10.50
C PRO A 66 1.44 9.01 9.25
N THR A 67 2.05 8.84 8.08
CA THR A 67 1.31 8.75 6.80
C THR A 67 0.77 7.33 6.63
N PRO A 68 -0.52 7.13 6.27
CA PRO A 68 -1.06 5.81 6.03
C PRO A 68 -0.38 5.15 4.83
N GLN A 69 -0.21 3.83 4.91
CA GLN A 69 0.24 3.01 3.78
C GLN A 69 -0.97 2.60 2.93
N PHE A 70 -0.75 2.45 1.62
CA PHE A 70 -1.73 1.88 0.71
C PHE A 70 -1.25 0.51 0.24
N VAL A 71 -2.19 -0.36 -0.12
CA VAL A 71 -1.94 -1.74 -0.54
C VAL A 71 -2.60 -1.96 -1.89
N TYR A 72 -1.90 -2.62 -2.80
CA TYR A 72 -2.47 -3.09 -4.05
C TYR A 72 -3.18 -4.42 -3.80
N VAL A 73 -4.42 -4.51 -4.27
CA VAL A 73 -5.20 -5.75 -4.20
C VAL A 73 -5.16 -6.37 -5.59
N ASP A 74 -4.44 -7.49 -5.73
CA ASP A 74 -4.18 -8.12 -7.02
C ASP A 74 -5.47 -8.53 -7.77
N THR A 75 -6.54 -8.83 -7.03
CA THR A 75 -7.82 -9.24 -7.60
C THR A 75 -8.72 -8.08 -8.01
N PHE A 76 -8.35 -6.83 -7.73
CA PHE A 76 -9.21 -5.66 -7.91
C PHE A 76 -9.78 -5.54 -9.34
N GLU A 77 -8.92 -5.68 -10.34
CA GLU A 77 -9.31 -5.58 -11.76
C GLU A 77 -10.19 -6.75 -12.23
N ARG A 78 -10.16 -7.88 -11.50
CA ARG A 78 -11.03 -9.03 -11.75
C ARG A 78 -12.38 -8.88 -11.06
N ASP A 79 -12.36 -8.40 -9.82
CA ASP A 79 -13.55 -8.32 -8.97
C ASP A 79 -14.45 -7.12 -9.34
N TYR A 80 -13.86 -6.06 -9.90
CA TYR A 80 -14.58 -4.86 -10.33
C TYR A 80 -14.35 -4.58 -11.81
N SER A 81 -15.43 -4.59 -12.59
CA SER A 81 -15.38 -4.24 -14.01
C SER A 81 -15.52 -2.73 -14.25
N CYS A 82 -14.62 -2.17 -15.06
CA CYS A 82 -14.66 -0.76 -15.45
C CYS A 82 -15.73 -0.49 -16.52
N THR A 83 -17.01 -0.54 -16.12
CA THR A 83 -18.17 -0.35 -17.02
C THR A 83 -18.74 1.08 -16.99
N PHE A 84 -18.18 1.95 -16.14
CA PHE A 84 -18.67 3.31 -15.99
C PHE A 84 -18.32 4.18 -17.20
N VAL A 85 -19.34 4.82 -17.79
CA VAL A 85 -19.18 5.79 -18.86
C VAL A 85 -19.53 7.18 -18.33
N GLN A 86 -18.54 8.09 -18.31
CA GLN A 86 -18.74 9.43 -17.78
C GLN A 86 -19.73 10.23 -18.64
N PRO A 87 -20.85 10.71 -18.07
CA PRO A 87 -21.77 11.57 -18.80
C PRO A 87 -21.18 12.97 -19.01
N THR A 88 -21.62 13.66 -20.07
CA THR A 88 -21.20 15.03 -20.38
C THR A 88 -21.72 16.08 -19.40
N SER A 89 -22.67 15.71 -18.55
CA SER A 89 -23.26 16.57 -17.51
C SER A 89 -22.99 16.01 -16.12
N TYR A 90 -23.03 16.85 -15.09
CA TYR A 90 -22.94 16.39 -13.71
C TYR A 90 -24.03 15.37 -13.35
N LEU A 91 -23.65 14.41 -12.50
CA LEU A 91 -24.54 13.38 -11.99
C LEU A 91 -25.70 14.04 -11.25
N ARG A 92 -26.92 13.81 -11.77
CA ARG A 92 -28.15 14.20 -11.10
C ARG A 92 -28.72 12.96 -10.46
N ALA A 93 -28.46 12.77 -9.17
CA ALA A 93 -29.01 11.66 -8.41
C ALA A 93 -30.54 11.79 -8.37
N ARG A 94 -31.23 11.07 -9.25
CA ARG A 94 -32.61 10.66 -9.01
C ARG A 94 -32.52 9.42 -8.12
N ARG A 95 -33.36 9.33 -7.08
CA ARG A 95 -33.40 8.18 -6.17
C ARG A 95 -33.72 6.93 -6.99
N ALA A 96 -32.70 6.22 -7.47
CA ALA A 96 -32.84 4.97 -8.17
C ALA A 96 -33.22 3.92 -7.12
N ARG A 97 -34.52 3.76 -6.90
CA ARG A 97 -35.10 2.55 -6.31
C ARG A 97 -35.36 1.47 -7.37
N ALA A 98 -34.82 1.63 -8.57
CA ALA A 98 -34.84 0.60 -9.59
C ALA A 98 -33.43 0.01 -9.65
N GLU A 99 -33.26 -1.16 -9.03
CA GLU A 99 -32.77 -2.34 -9.73
C GLU A 99 -31.87 -2.01 -10.94
N ILE A 100 -30.61 -1.61 -10.70
CA ILE A 100 -29.61 -1.60 -11.79
C ILE A 100 -29.10 -3.03 -12.10
N GLY A 101 -29.70 -4.03 -11.46
CA GLY A 101 -29.51 -5.45 -11.64
C GLY A 101 -30.62 -6.20 -10.90
N GLU A 102 -30.77 -7.49 -11.18
CA GLU A 102 -31.64 -8.38 -10.41
C GLU A 102 -31.20 -8.34 -8.94
N PHE A 103 -32.14 -8.16 -8.02
CA PHE A 103 -31.83 -8.15 -6.60
C PHE A 103 -31.47 -9.57 -6.18
N VAL A 104 -30.19 -9.81 -5.92
CA VAL A 104 -29.69 -11.05 -5.33
C VAL A 104 -29.67 -10.86 -3.81
N GLU A 105 -30.38 -11.73 -3.09
CA GLU A 105 -30.51 -11.66 -1.63
C GLU A 105 -29.38 -12.38 -0.89
N TYR A 106 -28.68 -13.30 -1.56
CA TYR A 106 -27.69 -14.18 -0.96
C TYR A 106 -26.45 -14.30 -1.84
N ASP A 107 -25.29 -14.02 -1.26
CA ASP A 107 -23.98 -14.26 -1.86
C ASP A 107 -23.46 -15.62 -1.37
N LEU A 108 -23.01 -16.47 -2.29
CA LEU A 108 -22.43 -17.77 -1.94
C LEU A 108 -21.10 -17.56 -1.22
N ASP A 109 -20.89 -18.30 -0.13
CA ASP A 109 -19.59 -18.33 0.54
C ASP A 109 -18.71 -19.48 0.03
N ASN A 110 -17.53 -19.63 0.62
CA ASN A 110 -16.59 -20.67 0.21
C ASN A 110 -17.14 -22.09 0.41
N GLU A 111 -17.93 -22.32 1.46
CA GLU A 111 -18.51 -23.65 1.71
C GLU A 111 -19.56 -23.98 0.65
N ASP A 112 -20.39 -22.99 0.30
CA ASP A 112 -21.39 -23.12 -0.75
C ASP A 112 -20.75 -23.37 -2.12
N GLU A 113 -19.67 -22.64 -2.45
CA GLU A 113 -18.91 -22.81 -3.71
C GLU A 113 -18.25 -24.20 -3.80
N ASP A 114 -17.64 -24.67 -2.71
CA ASP A 114 -17.02 -25.99 -2.63
C ASP A 114 -18.07 -27.10 -2.81
N TRP A 115 -19.18 -27.01 -2.06
CA TRP A 115 -20.29 -27.94 -2.16
C TRP A 115 -20.89 -27.98 -3.58
N LEU A 116 -21.10 -26.82 -4.20
CA LEU A 116 -21.67 -26.72 -5.54
C LEU A 116 -20.73 -27.33 -6.59
N SER A 117 -19.42 -27.20 -6.40
CA SER A 117 -18.41 -27.80 -7.27
C SER A 117 -18.44 -29.33 -7.19
N GLU A 118 -18.43 -29.90 -5.98
CA GLU A 118 -18.52 -31.35 -5.76
C GLU A 118 -19.81 -31.95 -6.33
N PHE A 119 -20.94 -31.27 -6.10
CA PHE A 119 -22.25 -31.72 -6.58
C PHE A 119 -22.32 -31.78 -8.12
N ASN A 120 -21.73 -30.79 -8.81
CA ASN A 120 -21.71 -30.77 -10.27
C ASN A 120 -20.78 -31.84 -10.85
N GLU A 121 -19.64 -32.09 -10.21
CA GLU A 121 -18.72 -33.15 -10.64
C GLU A 121 -19.36 -34.54 -10.55
N GLU A 122 -20.07 -34.88 -9.47
CA GLU A 122 -20.76 -36.18 -9.33
C GLU A 122 -21.78 -36.42 -10.46
N LYS A 123 -22.46 -35.36 -10.90
CA LYS A 123 -23.45 -35.44 -11.98
C LYS A 123 -22.82 -35.77 -13.32
N ASP A 124 -21.69 -35.14 -13.64
CA ASP A 124 -20.99 -35.35 -14.91
C ASP A 124 -20.45 -36.80 -15.04
N TYR A 125 -20.10 -37.46 -13.93
CA TYR A 125 -19.70 -38.87 -13.93
C TYR A 125 -20.89 -39.85 -14.07
N SER A 126 -22.11 -39.41 -13.75
CA SER A 126 -23.31 -40.25 -13.83
C SER A 126 -23.97 -40.30 -15.21
N ASP A 127 -23.69 -39.30 -16.06
CA ASP A 127 -24.22 -39.18 -17.44
C ASP A 127 -23.25 -39.74 -18.51
N THR A 128 -22.12 -40.34 -18.12
CA THR A 128 -21.21 -41.13 -18.98
C THR A 128 -21.33 -42.62 -18.75
#